data_AF-A0A3P7NN12-F1
#
_entry.id   AF-A0A3P7NN12-F1
#
_cell.length_a   1.000
_cell.length_b   1.000
_cell.length_c   1.000
_cell.angle_alpha   90.00
_cell.angle_beta   90.00
_cell.angle_gamma   90.00
#
_symmetry.space_group_name_H-M   'P 1'
#
loop_
_entity.id
_entity.type
_entity.pdbx_description
1 polymer ?
#
loop_
_entity_poly.entity_id
_entity_poly.type
_entity_poly.pdbx_seq_one_letter_code
_entity_poly.pdbx_strand_id
1 'polypeptide(L)'
;MVIAGPRAGRRMGGYVDFKLAKKLFGNVSPDEAAQNMANRLTDLNRNMEETCKHHCWCAIDCVANTVRYRFIESNGPRLQTVTEDTPLVDRYFVWPVREINDVKEAEELVVSNKAAHIMACNGWVMNADPLKNFADPDSDVYVRRELVVWGDSVKLRYGDRPEACPYLWDRMLTYAKISAKIFHAIRLDNCHSTPINVAQAMLDACREVRPNVFILGELFTGNEGSDNVFINKLGISALVRGNLLPSLISLYSTITFECSA
;
A
#
# COMPACT_ATOMS: atom_id res chain seq x y z
N MET A 1 13.60 0.24 16.43
CA MET A 1 12.95 -0.59 17.47
C MET A 1 11.61 -1.02 16.90
N VAL A 2 11.50 -2.25 16.40
CA VAL A 2 10.21 -2.77 15.92
C VAL A 2 9.40 -3.14 17.15
N ILE A 3 8.28 -2.45 17.38
CA ILE A 3 7.32 -2.85 18.40
C ILE A 3 6.70 -4.14 17.87
N ALA A 4 7.18 -5.29 18.33
CA ALA A 4 6.66 -6.59 17.93
C ALA A 4 5.47 -7.01 18.82
N GLY A 5 4.62 -7.89 18.32
CA GLY A 5 3.52 -8.50 19.08
C GLY A 5 2.26 -7.63 19.16
N PRO A 6 1.36 -7.90 20.14
CA PRO A 6 0.00 -7.35 20.17
C PRO A 6 -0.08 -5.83 20.35
N ARG A 7 1.03 -5.18 20.70
CA ARG A 7 1.16 -3.73 20.88
C ARG A 7 1.71 -3.00 19.65
N ALA A 8 2.15 -3.75 18.63
CA ALA A 8 2.59 -3.20 17.35
C ALA A 8 1.50 -2.32 16.73
N GLY A 9 1.87 -1.13 16.24
CA GLY A 9 0.93 -0.21 15.59
C GLY A 9 -0.11 0.44 16.53
N ARG A 10 -0.03 0.24 17.86
CA ARG A 10 -0.92 0.90 18.82
C ARG A 10 -0.31 2.18 19.36
N ARG A 11 -1.14 3.22 19.58
CA ARG A 11 -0.76 4.40 20.35
C ARG A 11 -0.27 3.96 21.74
N MET A 12 0.88 4.50 22.18
CA MET A 12 1.56 4.08 23.41
C MET A 12 1.90 2.56 23.46
N GLY A 13 2.16 1.95 22.29
CA GLY A 13 2.55 0.55 22.17
C GLY A 13 3.96 0.22 22.69
N GLY A 14 4.82 1.22 22.84
CA GLY A 14 6.17 1.06 23.38
C GLY A 14 6.17 0.51 24.80
N TYR A 15 7.14 -0.36 25.12
CA TYR A 15 7.27 -0.97 26.44
C TYR A 15 8.72 -1.22 26.80
N VAL A 16 8.97 -1.42 28.10
CA VAL A 16 10.27 -1.84 28.63
C VAL A 16 10.17 -3.30 29.06
N ASP A 17 11.09 -4.13 28.57
CA ASP A 17 11.33 -5.44 29.16
C ASP A 17 12.17 -5.28 30.43
N PHE A 18 11.52 -5.35 31.59
CA PHE A 18 12.20 -5.20 32.89
C PHE A 18 13.17 -6.35 33.21
N LYS A 19 13.00 -7.55 32.62
CA LYS A 19 13.98 -8.64 32.80
C LYS A 19 15.27 -8.31 32.07
N LEU A 20 15.16 -7.82 30.84
CA LEU A 20 16.30 -7.33 30.08
C LEU A 20 16.92 -6.08 30.74
N ALA A 21 16.11 -5.13 31.19
CA ALA A 21 16.59 -3.94 31.88
C ALA A 21 17.39 -4.29 33.15
N LYS A 22 16.90 -5.24 33.97
CA LYS A 22 17.63 -5.73 35.14
C LYS A 22 18.97 -6.37 34.76
N LYS A 23 19.02 -7.14 33.67
CA LYS A 23 20.28 -7.73 33.17
C LYS A 23 21.29 -6.67 32.72
N LEU A 24 20.82 -5.59 32.09
CA LEU A 24 21.67 -4.53 31.54
C LEU A 24 22.15 -3.53 32.59
N PHE A 25 21.29 -3.18 33.56
CA PHE A 25 21.54 -2.07 34.50
C PHE A 25 21.59 -2.49 35.97
N GLY A 26 21.30 -3.75 36.32
CA GLY A 26 21.07 -4.18 37.71
C GLY A 26 22.30 -4.55 38.53
N ASN A 27 23.52 -4.45 37.97
CA ASN A 27 24.77 -4.79 38.68
C ASN A 27 25.34 -3.63 39.51
N VAL A 28 24.55 -2.59 39.73
CA VAL A 28 24.91 -1.38 40.50
C VAL A 28 23.85 -1.10 41.56
N SER A 29 24.03 -0.02 42.34
CA SER A 29 23.02 0.40 43.32
C SER A 29 21.65 0.68 42.66
N PRO A 30 20.52 0.52 43.36
CA PRO A 30 19.19 0.79 42.80
C PRO A 30 19.06 2.19 42.17
N ASP A 31 19.63 3.22 42.82
CA ASP A 31 19.57 4.60 42.33
C ASP A 31 20.41 4.77 41.05
N GLU A 32 21.59 4.17 41.00
CA GLU A 32 22.45 4.19 39.81
C GLU A 32 21.82 3.40 38.65
N ALA A 33 21.20 2.26 38.93
CA ALA A 33 20.47 1.46 37.94
C ALA A 33 19.29 2.25 37.36
N ALA A 34 18.53 2.95 38.22
CA ALA A 34 17.41 3.80 37.81
C ALA A 34 17.89 4.98 36.94
N GLN A 35 18.98 5.64 37.33
CA GLN A 35 19.56 6.74 36.56
C GLN A 35 20.08 6.28 35.19
N ASN A 36 20.79 5.16 35.14
CA ASN A 36 21.30 4.58 33.89
C ASN A 36 20.16 4.18 32.95
N MET A 37 19.11 3.57 33.49
CA MET A 37 17.91 3.22 32.74
C MET A 37 17.18 4.49 32.23
N ALA A 38 17.03 5.51 33.07
CA ALA A 38 16.40 6.78 32.68
C ALA A 38 17.19 7.46 31.53
N ASN A 39 18.52 7.52 31.63
CA ASN A 39 19.38 8.05 30.57
C ASN A 39 19.18 7.29 29.26
N ARG A 40 19.16 5.94 29.32
CA ARG A 40 18.94 5.11 28.13
C ARG A 40 17.57 5.32 27.52
N LEU A 41 16.52 5.42 28.32
CA LEU A 41 15.16 5.66 27.83
C LEU A 41 15.05 7.04 27.18
N THR A 42 15.67 8.07 27.77
CA THR A 42 15.75 9.41 27.18
C THR A 42 16.42 9.37 25.80
N ASP A 43 17.55 8.66 25.65
CA ASP A 43 18.22 8.53 24.36
C ASP A 43 17.37 7.78 23.32
N LEU A 44 16.71 6.68 23.72
CA LEU A 44 15.82 5.91 22.84
C LEU A 44 14.61 6.74 22.40
N ASN A 45 14.01 7.48 23.31
CA ASN A 45 12.88 8.37 23.03
C ASN A 45 13.30 9.53 22.14
N ARG A 46 14.49 10.12 22.34
CA ARG A 46 15.03 11.15 21.45
C ARG A 46 15.18 10.64 20.02
N ASN A 47 15.72 9.44 19.83
CA ASN A 47 15.84 8.84 18.48
C ASN A 47 14.48 8.61 17.82
N MET A 48 13.48 8.18 18.60
CA MET A 48 12.11 8.02 18.09
C MET A 48 11.45 9.37 17.78
N GLU A 49 11.69 10.39 18.61
CA GLU A 49 11.21 11.75 18.37
C GLU A 49 11.72 12.31 17.05
N GLU A 50 13.02 12.16 16.77
CA GLU A 50 13.62 12.56 15.49
C GLU A 50 13.03 11.78 14.30
N THR A 51 12.74 10.48 14.50
CA THR A 51 12.08 9.65 13.47
C THR A 51 10.66 10.16 13.19
N CYS A 52 9.87 10.45 14.22
CA CYS A 52 8.54 11.03 14.09
C CYS A 52 8.57 12.40 13.41
N LYS A 53 9.51 13.28 13.80
CA LYS A 53 9.71 14.58 13.14
C LYS A 53 10.00 14.41 11.66
N HIS A 54 10.89 13.48 11.30
CA HIS A 54 11.20 13.19 9.90
C HIS A 54 9.96 12.74 9.11
N HIS A 55 9.15 11.81 9.65
CA HIS A 55 7.90 11.40 8.99
C HIS A 55 6.91 12.56 8.81
N CYS A 56 6.75 13.42 9.82
CA CYS A 56 5.91 14.60 9.72
C CYS A 56 6.39 15.55 8.62
N TRP A 57 7.71 15.77 8.52
CA TRP A 57 8.28 16.58 7.45
C TRP A 57 8.01 16.01 6.07
N CYS A 58 8.20 14.70 5.87
CA CYS A 58 7.86 14.02 4.61
C CYS A 58 6.37 14.20 4.27
N ALA A 59 5.47 13.98 5.24
CA ALA A 59 4.03 14.13 5.03
C ALA A 59 3.62 15.55 4.65
N ILE A 60 4.21 16.56 5.29
CA ILE A 60 3.97 17.97 4.96
C ILE A 60 4.44 18.27 3.54
N ASP A 61 5.65 17.83 3.18
CA ASP A 61 6.22 18.06 1.85
C ASP A 61 5.38 17.38 0.75
N CYS A 62 4.98 16.12 0.94
CA CYS A 62 4.13 15.39 -0.01
C CYS A 62 2.76 16.05 -0.19
N VAL A 63 2.13 16.51 0.89
CA VAL A 63 0.85 17.25 0.81
C VAL A 63 1.03 18.57 0.08
N ALA A 64 2.08 19.34 0.42
CA ALA A 64 2.37 20.61 -0.23
C ALA A 64 2.60 20.44 -1.73
N ASN A 65 3.39 19.44 -2.13
CA ASN A 65 3.65 19.12 -3.53
C ASN A 65 2.39 18.67 -4.27
N THR A 66 1.55 17.85 -3.63
CA THR A 66 0.27 17.41 -4.21
C THR A 66 -0.68 18.59 -4.42
N VAL A 67 -0.82 19.48 -3.44
CA VAL A 67 -1.65 20.68 -3.56
C VAL A 67 -1.09 21.61 -4.64
N ARG A 68 0.23 21.80 -4.69
CA ARG A 68 0.88 22.63 -5.70
C ARG A 68 0.60 22.10 -7.11
N TYR A 69 0.80 20.80 -7.34
CA TYR A 69 0.49 20.17 -8.62
C TYR A 69 -1.00 20.31 -8.98
N ARG A 70 -1.90 19.98 -8.05
CA ARG A 70 -3.34 19.94 -8.31
C ARG A 70 -3.96 21.31 -8.59
N PHE A 71 -3.52 22.36 -7.90
CA PHE A 71 -4.19 23.66 -7.93
C PHE A 71 -3.37 24.77 -8.60
N ILE A 72 -2.04 24.67 -8.66
CA ILE A 72 -1.16 25.80 -9.03
C ILE A 72 -0.36 25.51 -10.31
N GLU A 73 0.29 24.35 -10.42
CA GLU A 73 1.24 24.11 -11.49
C GLU A 73 0.60 24.06 -12.88
N SER A 74 1.30 24.60 -13.87
CA SER A 74 0.79 24.71 -15.24
C SER A 74 0.61 23.37 -15.97
N ASN A 75 1.37 22.35 -15.56
CA ASN A 75 1.32 20.98 -16.05
C ASN A 75 0.40 20.08 -15.20
N GLY A 76 -0.24 20.62 -14.16
CA GLY A 76 -1.25 19.93 -13.37
C GLY A 76 -2.68 20.31 -13.77
N PRO A 77 -3.70 19.75 -13.10
CA PRO A 77 -5.10 19.96 -13.46
C PRO A 77 -5.62 21.39 -13.19
N ARG A 78 -4.91 22.21 -12.39
CA ARG A 78 -5.31 23.58 -12.01
C ARG A 78 -6.76 23.67 -11.53
N LEU A 79 -7.08 22.80 -10.58
CA LEU A 79 -8.35 22.81 -9.86
C LEU A 79 -8.54 24.19 -9.23
N GLN A 80 -9.76 24.72 -9.27
CA GLN A 80 -10.04 26.11 -8.90
C GLN A 80 -10.38 26.25 -7.41
N THR A 81 -11.29 25.41 -6.93
CA THR A 81 -11.89 25.55 -5.60
C THR A 81 -11.75 24.26 -4.83
N VAL A 82 -11.42 24.37 -3.54
CA VAL A 82 -11.41 23.25 -2.62
C VAL A 82 -12.85 22.98 -2.16
N THR A 83 -13.32 21.75 -2.39
CA THR A 83 -14.66 21.28 -2.00
C THR A 83 -14.56 19.87 -1.41
N GLU A 84 -15.67 19.29 -0.96
CA GLU A 84 -15.70 17.88 -0.53
C GLU A 84 -15.40 16.91 -1.68
N ASP A 85 -15.84 17.23 -2.89
CA ASP A 85 -15.54 16.47 -4.11
C ASP A 85 -14.13 16.76 -4.66
N THR A 86 -13.51 17.85 -4.22
CA THR A 86 -12.18 18.29 -4.66
C THR A 86 -11.35 18.74 -3.46
N PRO A 87 -11.01 17.82 -2.53
CA PRO A 87 -10.27 18.16 -1.33
C PRO A 87 -8.81 18.50 -1.66
N LEU A 88 -8.06 19.09 -0.73
CA LEU A 88 -6.62 19.36 -0.91
C LEU A 88 -5.82 18.09 -1.22
N VAL A 89 -6.17 17.00 -0.54
CA VAL A 89 -5.63 15.65 -0.73
C VAL A 89 -6.79 14.67 -0.63
N ASP A 90 -6.79 13.66 -1.50
CA ASP A 90 -7.79 12.60 -1.49
C ASP A 90 -7.68 11.71 -0.25
N ARG A 91 -8.74 10.95 -0.01
CA ARG A 91 -8.81 10.03 1.13
C ARG A 91 -7.83 8.87 0.95
N TYR A 92 -7.09 8.56 2.01
CA TYR A 92 -6.13 7.44 2.04
C TYR A 92 -6.75 6.16 2.61
N PHE A 93 -7.87 6.29 3.30
CA PHE A 93 -8.60 5.19 3.90
C PHE A 93 -10.10 5.39 3.68
N VAL A 94 -10.81 4.28 3.55
CA VAL A 94 -12.26 4.19 3.60
C VAL A 94 -12.63 3.52 4.91
N TRP A 95 -13.59 4.06 5.65
CA TRP A 95 -14.01 3.54 6.95
C TRP A 95 -15.54 3.45 7.04
N PRO A 96 -16.09 2.59 7.93
CA PRO A 96 -17.52 2.24 7.92
C PRO A 96 -18.43 3.22 8.68
N VAL A 97 -17.90 4.34 9.17
CA VAL A 97 -18.66 5.37 9.91
C VAL A 97 -18.76 6.65 9.10
N ARG A 98 -19.88 7.39 9.23
CA ARG A 98 -20.10 8.62 8.45
C ARG A 98 -19.04 9.67 8.73
N GLU A 99 -18.78 9.91 10.01
CA GLU A 99 -17.90 10.99 10.46
C GLU A 99 -17.04 10.51 11.63
N ILE A 100 -15.84 11.06 11.71
CA ILE A 100 -14.91 10.93 12.83
C ILE A 100 -14.56 12.37 13.21
N ASN A 101 -15.07 12.83 14.35
CA ASN A 101 -15.00 14.24 14.73
C ASN A 101 -13.71 14.58 15.48
N ASP A 102 -13.13 13.59 16.16
CA ASP A 102 -11.91 13.77 16.93
C ASP A 102 -11.02 12.52 16.94
N VAL A 103 -9.82 12.70 17.51
CA VAL A 103 -8.79 11.65 17.62
C VAL A 103 -9.26 10.49 18.50
N LYS A 104 -10.09 10.75 19.51
CA LYS A 104 -10.57 9.72 20.43
C LYS A 104 -11.56 8.78 19.73
N GLU A 105 -12.49 9.33 18.95
CA GLU A 105 -13.41 8.53 18.11
C GLU A 105 -12.63 7.69 17.09
N ALA A 106 -11.59 8.26 16.47
CA ALA A 106 -10.71 7.53 15.56
C ALA A 106 -10.03 6.34 16.27
N GLU A 107 -9.52 6.56 17.48
CA GLU A 107 -8.86 5.53 18.29
C GLU A 107 -9.81 4.41 18.70
N GLU A 108 -11.02 4.76 19.14
CA GLU A 108 -12.07 3.81 19.49
C GLU A 108 -12.45 2.95 18.28
N LEU A 109 -12.53 3.54 17.08
CA LEU A 109 -12.81 2.79 15.85
C LEU A 109 -11.69 1.78 15.52
N VAL A 110 -10.42 2.18 15.61
CA VAL A 110 -9.26 1.34 15.28
C VAL A 110 -9.07 0.16 16.24
N VAL A 111 -9.52 0.27 17.50
CA VAL A 111 -9.49 -0.85 18.46
C VAL A 111 -10.78 -1.66 18.52
N SER A 112 -11.83 -1.22 17.83
CA SER A 112 -13.13 -1.90 17.79
C SER A 112 -13.13 -3.11 16.84
N ASN A 113 -14.20 -3.91 16.90
CA ASN A 113 -14.48 -4.95 15.92
C ASN A 113 -14.71 -4.42 14.48
N LYS A 114 -14.88 -3.10 14.30
CA LYS A 114 -15.04 -2.45 13.00
C LYS A 114 -13.71 -2.09 12.33
N ALA A 115 -12.57 -2.25 13.04
CA ALA A 115 -11.26 -1.94 12.49
C ALA A 115 -10.95 -2.70 11.19
N ALA A 116 -11.47 -3.93 11.05
CA ALA A 116 -11.34 -4.74 9.84
C ALA A 116 -12.02 -4.13 8.59
N HIS A 117 -12.88 -3.12 8.76
CA HIS A 117 -13.54 -2.40 7.68
C HIS A 117 -12.88 -1.05 7.37
N ILE A 118 -11.77 -0.72 8.02
CA ILE A 118 -10.91 0.40 7.64
C ILE A 118 -10.00 -0.12 6.52
N MET A 119 -10.25 0.31 5.30
CA MET A 119 -9.57 -0.18 4.09
C MET A 119 -8.67 0.91 3.54
N ALA A 120 -7.43 0.57 3.22
CA ALA A 120 -6.51 1.51 2.60
C ALA A 120 -6.88 1.71 1.12
N CYS A 121 -6.86 2.97 0.66
CA CYS A 121 -7.00 3.30 -0.75
C CYS A 121 -5.72 2.92 -1.51
N ASN A 122 -5.89 2.54 -2.77
CA ASN A 122 -4.80 2.17 -3.64
C ASN A 122 -4.15 3.40 -4.31
N GLY A 123 -3.09 3.21 -5.07
CA GLY A 123 -2.40 4.26 -5.80
C GLY A 123 -1.05 3.82 -6.32
N TRP A 124 -0.19 4.79 -6.60
CA TRP A 124 1.20 4.56 -7.00
C TRP A 124 2.15 5.50 -6.25
N VAL A 125 3.41 5.08 -6.12
CA VAL A 125 4.46 5.83 -5.43
C VAL A 125 5.56 6.15 -6.43
N MET A 126 6.00 7.40 -6.45
CA MET A 126 7.07 7.86 -7.35
C MET A 126 8.37 7.09 -7.07
N ASN A 127 8.97 6.50 -8.11
CA ASN A 127 10.23 5.75 -8.03
C ASN A 127 10.22 4.59 -7.01
N ALA A 128 9.06 4.01 -6.73
CA ALA A 128 9.00 2.84 -5.85
C ALA A 128 9.55 1.58 -6.54
N ASP A 129 10.09 0.68 -5.71
CA ASP A 129 10.41 -0.68 -6.15
C ASP A 129 9.10 -1.42 -6.45
N PRO A 130 8.84 -1.84 -7.71
CA PRO A 130 7.60 -2.52 -8.08
C PRO A 130 7.40 -3.86 -7.35
N LEU A 131 8.46 -4.44 -6.79
CA LEU A 131 8.39 -5.71 -6.07
C LEU A 131 8.08 -5.55 -4.58
N LYS A 132 8.07 -4.32 -4.06
CA LYS A 132 7.84 -4.05 -2.63
C LYS A 132 6.45 -3.49 -2.39
N ASN A 133 5.75 -4.07 -1.41
CA ASN A 133 4.48 -3.54 -1.00
C ASN A 133 4.57 -2.26 -0.19
N PHE A 134 4.04 -1.17 -0.75
CA PHE A 134 3.94 0.08 -0.02
C PHE A 134 2.90 0.04 1.13
N ALA A 135 2.06 -0.99 1.19
CA ALA A 135 1.13 -1.26 2.28
C ALA A 135 1.63 -2.34 3.25
N ASP A 136 2.84 -2.87 3.08
CA ASP A 136 3.40 -3.83 4.04
C ASP A 136 3.74 -3.17 5.38
N PRO A 137 3.81 -3.95 6.48
CA PRO A 137 4.05 -3.42 7.81
C PRO A 137 5.39 -2.68 8.01
N ASP A 138 6.35 -2.86 7.11
CA ASP A 138 7.65 -2.20 7.12
C ASP A 138 7.70 -0.96 6.20
N SER A 139 6.55 -0.58 5.62
CA SER A 139 6.40 0.60 4.78
C SER A 139 5.81 1.78 5.55
N ASP A 140 6.38 2.96 5.33
CA ASP A 140 5.91 4.22 5.91
C ASP A 140 5.09 5.07 4.93
N VAL A 141 4.84 4.58 3.71
CA VAL A 141 4.26 5.36 2.59
C VAL A 141 2.95 6.06 2.96
N TYR A 142 2.03 5.35 3.62
CA TYR A 142 0.75 5.94 4.06
C TYR A 142 0.94 7.01 5.13
N VAL A 143 1.85 6.81 6.08
CA VAL A 143 2.13 7.76 7.18
C VAL A 143 2.81 9.01 6.63
N ARG A 144 3.74 8.83 5.69
CA ARG A 144 4.49 9.91 5.02
C ARG A 144 3.74 10.54 3.85
N ARG A 145 2.53 10.06 3.52
CA ARG A 145 1.72 10.54 2.39
C ARG A 145 2.46 10.52 1.04
N GLU A 146 3.36 9.55 0.87
CA GLU A 146 4.16 9.38 -0.36
C GLU A 146 3.34 8.77 -1.52
N LEU A 147 2.12 8.28 -1.22
CA LEU A 147 1.22 7.67 -2.19
C LEU A 147 0.46 8.73 -3.00
N VAL A 148 0.56 8.66 -4.31
CA VAL A 148 -0.42 9.30 -5.20
C VAL A 148 -1.66 8.41 -5.20
N VAL A 149 -2.59 8.76 -4.32
CA VAL A 149 -3.75 7.94 -3.96
C VAL A 149 -4.90 8.05 -4.96
N TRP A 150 -5.58 6.94 -5.19
CA TRP A 150 -6.87 6.84 -5.88
C TRP A 150 -7.96 6.66 -4.82
N GLY A 151 -8.61 7.77 -4.42
CA GLY A 151 -9.57 7.78 -3.32
C GLY A 151 -10.85 6.96 -3.58
N ASP A 152 -11.05 6.50 -4.80
CA ASP A 152 -12.15 5.68 -5.30
C ASP A 152 -11.80 4.17 -5.40
N SER A 153 -10.52 3.80 -5.24
CA SER A 153 -10.04 2.41 -5.34
C SER A 153 -9.49 1.93 -3.99
N VAL A 154 -10.00 0.79 -3.49
CA VAL A 154 -9.48 0.14 -2.27
C VAL A 154 -8.44 -0.91 -2.63
N LYS A 155 -7.30 -0.93 -1.93
CA LYS A 155 -6.23 -1.89 -2.16
C LYS A 155 -6.62 -3.28 -1.63
N LEU A 156 -6.55 -4.28 -2.50
CA LEU A 156 -6.91 -5.66 -2.19
C LEU A 156 -5.73 -6.41 -1.57
N ARG A 157 -5.91 -6.94 -0.35
CA ARG A 157 -4.88 -7.69 0.38
C ARG A 157 -5.05 -9.20 0.21
N TYR A 158 -4.38 -9.78 -0.78
CA TYR A 158 -4.42 -11.22 -1.07
C TYR A 158 -3.66 -12.07 -0.06
N GLY A 159 -2.54 -11.56 0.45
CA GLY A 159 -1.54 -12.36 1.18
C GLY A 159 -0.79 -13.32 0.25
N ASP A 160 0.04 -14.18 0.84
CA ASP A 160 0.98 -15.03 0.07
C ASP A 160 0.29 -16.21 -0.64
N ARG A 161 -0.91 -16.59 -0.19
CA ARG A 161 -1.63 -17.80 -0.61
C ARG A 161 -3.15 -17.65 -0.43
N PRO A 162 -3.97 -18.48 -1.12
CA PRO A 162 -5.42 -18.41 -1.06
C PRO A 162 -6.01 -18.40 0.35
N GLU A 163 -5.41 -19.15 1.29
CA GLU A 163 -5.93 -19.25 2.65
C GLU A 163 -5.77 -17.95 3.46
N ALA A 164 -4.93 -17.01 3.02
CA ALA A 164 -4.77 -15.72 3.68
C ALA A 164 -5.99 -14.81 3.52
N CYS A 165 -6.73 -14.93 2.40
CA CYS A 165 -8.01 -14.25 2.21
C CYS A 165 -8.92 -15.07 1.27
N PRO A 166 -9.51 -16.19 1.73
CA PRO A 166 -10.20 -17.16 0.87
C PRO A 166 -11.29 -16.54 0.00
N TYR A 167 -12.08 -15.62 0.59
CA TYR A 167 -13.16 -14.93 -0.12
C TYR A 167 -12.64 -14.09 -1.29
N LEU A 168 -11.58 -13.31 -1.06
CA LEU A 168 -11.00 -12.46 -2.10
C LEU A 168 -10.45 -13.29 -3.25
N TRP A 169 -9.69 -14.35 -2.92
CA TRP A 169 -9.15 -15.26 -3.91
C TRP A 169 -10.24 -15.94 -4.73
N ASP A 170 -11.26 -16.52 -4.09
CA ASP A 170 -12.38 -17.18 -4.78
C ASP A 170 -13.14 -16.21 -5.70
N ARG A 171 -13.44 -15.00 -5.20
CA ARG A 171 -14.13 -13.96 -5.97
C ARG A 171 -13.33 -13.58 -7.22
N MET A 172 -12.01 -13.39 -7.08
CA MET A 172 -11.16 -12.93 -8.17
C MET A 172 -10.82 -14.04 -9.16
N LEU A 173 -10.67 -15.29 -8.70
CA LEU A 173 -10.55 -16.46 -9.57
C LEU A 173 -11.83 -16.66 -10.39
N THR A 174 -13.00 -16.49 -9.77
CA THR A 174 -14.28 -16.55 -10.47
C THR A 174 -14.40 -15.44 -11.51
N TYR A 175 -14.03 -14.21 -11.15
CA TYR A 175 -14.00 -13.07 -12.07
C TYR A 175 -13.05 -13.30 -13.25
N ALA A 176 -11.85 -13.84 -13.01
CA ALA A 176 -10.88 -14.21 -14.03
C ALA A 176 -11.48 -15.23 -15.01
N LYS A 177 -12.10 -16.31 -14.48
CA LYS A 177 -12.78 -17.34 -15.29
C LYS A 177 -13.93 -16.77 -16.11
N ILE A 178 -14.79 -15.93 -15.53
CA ILE A 178 -15.90 -15.28 -16.26
C ILE A 178 -15.36 -14.43 -17.40
N SER A 179 -14.33 -13.64 -17.14
CA SER A 179 -13.73 -12.78 -18.16
C SER A 179 -13.13 -13.60 -19.32
N ALA A 180 -12.43 -14.69 -19.03
CA ALA A 180 -11.87 -15.58 -20.05
C ALA A 180 -12.94 -16.33 -20.88
N LYS A 181 -14.14 -16.57 -20.32
CA LYS A 181 -15.27 -17.13 -21.08
C LYS A 181 -15.71 -16.17 -22.19
N ILE A 182 -15.77 -14.87 -21.87
CA ILE A 182 -16.31 -13.84 -22.76
C ILE A 182 -15.25 -13.34 -23.74
N PHE A 183 -14.04 -13.08 -23.25
CA PHE A 183 -13.00 -12.39 -24.01
C PHE A 183 -11.87 -13.31 -24.46
N HIS A 184 -11.24 -12.96 -25.58
CA HIS A 184 -10.10 -13.68 -26.15
C HIS A 184 -8.76 -13.12 -25.71
N ALA A 185 -8.76 -11.90 -25.16
CA ALA A 185 -7.58 -11.21 -24.68
C ALA A 185 -7.85 -10.59 -23.32
N ILE A 186 -6.81 -10.51 -22.50
CA ILE A 186 -6.81 -9.93 -21.16
C ILE A 186 -5.71 -8.89 -21.12
N ARG A 187 -6.07 -7.65 -20.80
CA ARG A 187 -5.10 -6.59 -20.48
C ARG A 187 -4.91 -6.53 -18.97
N LEU A 188 -3.67 -6.72 -18.52
CA LEU A 188 -3.23 -6.50 -17.14
C LEU A 188 -2.80 -5.05 -16.98
N ASP A 189 -3.64 -4.29 -16.31
CA ASP A 189 -3.35 -2.92 -15.92
C ASP A 189 -2.34 -2.90 -14.77
N ASN A 190 -1.37 -1.97 -14.80
CA ASN A 190 -0.37 -1.81 -13.75
C ASN A 190 0.30 -3.14 -13.29
N CYS A 191 0.62 -4.03 -14.24
CA CYS A 191 1.05 -5.40 -13.97
C CYS A 191 2.30 -5.50 -13.09
N HIS A 192 3.20 -4.52 -13.18
CA HIS A 192 4.42 -4.43 -12.37
C HIS A 192 4.12 -4.25 -10.89
N SER A 193 2.96 -3.67 -10.58
CA SER A 193 2.46 -3.54 -9.23
C SER A 193 1.60 -4.74 -8.83
N THR A 194 1.52 -5.86 -9.54
CA THR A 194 0.75 -7.02 -9.04
C THR A 194 1.70 -8.09 -8.50
N PRO A 195 1.51 -8.61 -7.26
CA PRO A 195 2.28 -9.73 -6.77
C PRO A 195 2.23 -10.90 -7.75
N ILE A 196 3.40 -11.40 -8.14
CA ILE A 196 3.53 -12.38 -9.24
C ILE A 196 2.72 -13.64 -8.95
N ASN A 197 2.70 -14.12 -7.71
CA ASN A 197 1.91 -15.29 -7.28
C ASN A 197 0.40 -15.09 -7.51
N VAL A 198 -0.11 -13.89 -7.24
CA VAL A 198 -1.51 -13.54 -7.46
C VAL A 198 -1.80 -13.47 -8.95
N ALA A 199 -1.02 -12.69 -9.70
CA ALA A 199 -1.19 -12.57 -11.15
C ALA A 199 -1.15 -13.94 -11.86
N GLN A 200 -0.18 -14.77 -11.48
CA GLN A 200 -0.03 -16.11 -12.05
C GLN A 200 -1.27 -16.97 -11.83
N ALA A 201 -1.77 -17.05 -10.58
CA ALA A 201 -2.95 -17.84 -10.28
C ALA A 201 -4.21 -17.36 -11.02
N MET A 202 -4.38 -16.04 -11.17
CA MET A 202 -5.52 -15.48 -11.91
C MET A 202 -5.43 -15.78 -13.42
N LEU A 203 -4.23 -15.67 -14.00
CA LEU A 203 -4.01 -16.00 -15.41
C LEU A 203 -4.13 -17.49 -15.69
N ASP A 204 -3.69 -18.34 -14.77
CA ASP A 204 -3.86 -19.79 -14.88
C ASP A 204 -5.35 -20.17 -14.83
N ALA A 205 -6.13 -19.52 -13.96
CA ALA A 205 -7.58 -19.67 -13.95
C ALA A 205 -8.24 -19.21 -15.27
N CYS A 206 -7.72 -18.16 -15.91
CA CYS A 206 -8.15 -17.77 -17.25
C CYS A 206 -7.80 -18.83 -18.30
N ARG A 207 -6.61 -19.42 -18.24
CA ARG A 207 -6.13 -20.46 -19.17
C ARG A 207 -6.86 -21.78 -19.03
N GLU A 208 -7.31 -22.14 -17.83
CA GLU A 208 -8.21 -23.29 -17.61
C GLU A 208 -9.48 -23.18 -18.46
N VAL A 209 -10.03 -21.97 -18.59
CA VAL A 209 -11.22 -21.70 -19.39
C VAL A 209 -10.87 -21.53 -20.87
N ARG A 210 -9.77 -20.82 -21.17
CA ARG A 210 -9.34 -20.50 -22.53
C ARG A 210 -7.81 -20.68 -22.63
N PRO A 211 -7.33 -21.85 -23.09
CA PRO A 211 -5.89 -22.14 -23.16
C PRO A 211 -5.08 -21.15 -24.00
N ASN A 212 -5.69 -20.59 -25.05
CA ASN A 212 -5.05 -19.62 -25.97
C ASN A 212 -5.43 -18.17 -25.67
N VAL A 213 -5.75 -17.83 -24.42
CA VAL A 213 -6.06 -16.44 -24.05
C VAL A 213 -4.83 -15.55 -24.26
N PHE A 214 -5.01 -14.45 -24.99
CA PHE A 214 -3.93 -13.51 -25.27
C PHE A 214 -3.73 -12.56 -24.09
N ILE A 215 -2.51 -12.49 -23.54
CA ILE A 215 -2.22 -11.66 -22.37
C ILE A 215 -1.42 -10.42 -22.78
N LEU A 216 -1.98 -9.25 -22.55
CA LEU A 216 -1.35 -7.95 -22.77
C LEU A 216 -0.97 -7.33 -21.42
N GLY A 217 0.32 -7.11 -21.17
CA GLY A 217 0.80 -6.51 -19.93
C GLY A 217 1.13 -5.02 -20.08
N GLU A 218 0.58 -4.17 -19.22
CA GLU A 218 1.13 -2.85 -18.94
C GLU A 218 2.22 -2.97 -17.87
N LEU A 219 3.48 -3.08 -18.32
CA LEU A 219 4.62 -3.42 -17.49
C LEU A 219 5.73 -2.39 -17.66
N PHE A 220 6.05 -1.69 -16.57
CA PHE A 220 7.08 -0.65 -16.53
C PHE A 220 7.92 -0.83 -15.27
N THR A 221 8.77 -1.85 -15.22
CA THR A 221 9.61 -2.09 -14.02
C THR A 221 10.86 -1.21 -13.98
N GLY A 222 11.19 -0.50 -15.05
CA GLY A 222 12.41 0.30 -15.18
C GLY A 222 13.68 -0.52 -15.40
N ASN A 223 13.58 -1.85 -15.46
CA ASN A 223 14.71 -2.76 -15.67
C ASN A 223 14.29 -3.97 -16.51
N GLU A 224 14.94 -4.19 -17.66
CA GLU A 224 14.62 -5.29 -18.58
C GLU A 224 14.72 -6.67 -17.93
N GLY A 225 15.63 -6.85 -16.96
CA GLY A 225 15.76 -8.10 -16.21
C GLY A 225 14.51 -8.43 -15.39
N SER A 226 13.93 -7.42 -14.74
CA SER A 226 12.68 -7.55 -13.97
C SER A 226 11.51 -7.79 -14.91
N ASP A 227 11.43 -7.06 -16.04
CA ASP A 227 10.39 -7.28 -17.04
C ASP A 227 10.39 -8.74 -17.55
N ASN A 228 11.56 -9.30 -17.82
CA ASN A 228 11.71 -10.70 -18.25
C ASN A 228 11.19 -11.70 -17.21
N VAL A 229 11.31 -11.42 -15.91
CA VAL A 229 10.74 -12.29 -14.87
C VAL A 229 9.22 -12.32 -14.96
N PHE A 230 8.58 -11.15 -15.11
CA PHE A 230 7.14 -11.05 -15.25
C PHE A 230 6.65 -11.72 -16.54
N ILE A 231 7.27 -11.43 -17.68
CA ILE A 231 6.88 -12.00 -18.98
C ILE A 231 6.91 -13.53 -18.94
N ASN A 232 8.00 -14.10 -18.43
CA ASN A 232 8.18 -15.55 -18.41
C ASN A 232 7.27 -16.24 -17.38
N LYS A 233 7.15 -15.70 -16.17
CA LYS A 233 6.31 -16.31 -15.13
C LYS A 233 4.82 -16.18 -15.43
N LEU A 234 4.40 -15.05 -15.99
CA LEU A 234 3.00 -14.78 -16.25
C LEU A 234 2.56 -15.21 -17.65
N GLY A 235 3.48 -15.59 -18.54
CA GLY A 235 3.17 -15.97 -19.93
C GLY A 235 2.54 -14.81 -20.71
N ILE A 236 3.13 -13.62 -20.59
CA ILE A 236 2.64 -12.41 -21.26
C ILE A 236 2.91 -12.51 -22.77
N SER A 237 1.87 -12.32 -23.58
CA SER A 237 1.94 -12.42 -25.05
C SER A 237 2.45 -11.13 -25.69
N ALA A 238 2.12 -9.97 -25.13
CA ALA A 238 2.59 -8.67 -25.60
C ALA A 238 2.69 -7.65 -24.46
N LEU A 239 3.55 -6.65 -24.64
CA LEU A 239 3.66 -5.51 -23.74
C LEU A 239 3.10 -4.25 -24.38
N VAL A 240 2.39 -3.45 -23.59
CA VAL A 240 2.03 -2.09 -23.98
C VAL A 240 3.31 -1.24 -23.98
N ARG A 241 3.64 -0.62 -25.12
CA ARG A 241 4.69 0.40 -25.20
C ARG A 241 4.05 1.75 -25.47
N GLY A 242 4.17 2.66 -24.50
CA GLY A 242 3.60 4.00 -24.58
C GLY A 242 4.43 4.92 -25.48
N ASN A 243 4.21 4.89 -26.79
CA ASN A 243 4.60 6.00 -27.66
C ASN A 243 3.33 6.81 -27.97
N LEU A 244 3.08 7.84 -27.14
CA LEU A 244 2.08 8.93 -27.26
C LEU A 244 0.63 8.68 -26.79
N LEU A 245 0.25 9.51 -25.79
CA LEU A 245 -1.07 10.01 -25.34
C LEU A 245 -2.20 9.01 -24.97
N PRO A 246 -2.97 9.28 -23.87
CA PRO A 246 -3.82 8.29 -23.20
C PRO A 246 -5.15 7.92 -23.90
N SER A 247 -5.34 8.21 -25.18
CA SER A 247 -6.69 8.26 -25.76
C SER A 247 -7.12 7.11 -26.70
N LEU A 248 -6.29 6.09 -26.95
CA LEU A 248 -6.61 5.07 -27.97
C LEU A 248 -6.23 3.63 -27.59
N ILE A 249 -6.78 3.09 -26.50
CA ILE A 249 -6.90 1.63 -26.33
C ILE A 249 -8.28 1.31 -25.74
N SER A 250 -9.33 1.29 -26.56
CA SER A 250 -10.72 1.03 -26.11
C SER A 250 -11.42 -0.08 -26.90
N LEU A 251 -10.74 -1.22 -27.11
CA LEU A 251 -11.35 -2.43 -27.68
C LEU A 251 -10.95 -3.74 -26.97
N TYR A 252 -10.31 -3.67 -25.79
CA TYR A 252 -9.95 -4.85 -25.00
C TYR A 252 -10.64 -4.80 -23.64
N SER A 253 -11.10 -5.95 -23.14
CA SER A 253 -11.47 -6.04 -21.72
C SER A 253 -10.21 -5.88 -20.88
N THR A 254 -10.12 -4.78 -20.15
CA THR A 254 -9.17 -4.64 -19.05
C THR A 254 -9.66 -5.55 -17.92
N ILE A 255 -8.89 -6.58 -17.59
CA ILE A 255 -9.07 -7.25 -16.31
C ILE A 255 -8.12 -6.53 -15.36
N THR A 256 -8.67 -5.57 -14.65
CA THR A 256 -7.93 -4.84 -13.63
C THR A 256 -7.85 -5.73 -12.40
N PHE A 257 -6.76 -6.48 -12.28
CA PHE A 257 -6.30 -7.01 -11.01
C PHE A 257 -5.47 -5.95 -10.33
N GLU A 258 -6.06 -4.80 -9.98
CA GLU A 258 -5.36 -3.76 -9.21
C GLU A 258 -5.14 -4.29 -7.80
N CYS A 259 -4.03 -5.00 -7.66
CA CYS A 259 -3.55 -5.54 -6.41
C CYS A 259 -2.16 -4.94 -6.31
N SER A 260 -2.06 -3.63 -6.03
CA SER A 260 -0.75 -3.02 -5.94
C SER A 260 0.09 -3.84 -4.97
N ALA A 261 1.32 -4.13 -5.34
CA ALA A 261 2.28 -4.84 -4.51
C ALA A 261 2.42 -4.31 -3.02
#